data_AF-A0A4Q3ZLC1-F1
#
_entry.id   AF-A0A4Q3ZLC1-F1
#
_cell.length_a   1.000
_cell.length_b   1.000
_cell.length_c   1.000
_cell.angle_alpha   90.00
_cell.angle_beta   90.00
_cell.angle_gamma   90.00
#
_symmetry.space_group_name_H-M   'P 1'
#
loop_
_entity.id
_entity.type
_entity.pdbx_description
1 polymer ?
#
loop_
_entity_poly.entity_id
_entity_poly.type
_entity_poly.pdbx_seq_one_letter_code
_entity_poly.pdbx_strand_id
1 'polypeptide(L)'
;MPPSKTLPALGLVFCSTALIAQPYTPQGEVDGWGIFVNEANKSCFMETTTTGGLIMQMGTGGEVEFGFLALYTKGETDIRDGETGEITLQLGDQRFSAIAEGVARDGYSGGFVIGNNPLLAYDLAKQPELIVNPDGENVFTVDLTGSEEAMQATRVCQLKIDG
;
A
#
# COMPACT_ATOMS: atom_id res chain seq x y z
N MET A 1 60.25 17.86 -30.46
CA MET A 1 60.27 17.01 -29.23
C MET A 1 60.94 17.84 -28.16
N PRO A 2 60.32 18.19 -27.02
CA PRO A 2 59.43 17.39 -26.12
C PRO A 2 58.14 18.16 -25.70
N PRO A 3 57.43 17.81 -24.60
CA PRO A 3 56.84 16.53 -24.21
C PRO A 3 55.29 16.53 -24.31
N SER A 4 54.73 15.34 -24.46
CA SER A 4 53.28 15.07 -24.53
C SER A 4 52.59 15.37 -23.19
N LYS A 5 51.51 16.17 -23.23
CA LYS A 5 50.66 16.47 -22.08
C LYS A 5 49.64 15.35 -21.89
N THR A 6 49.82 14.55 -20.84
CA THR A 6 48.85 13.52 -20.43
C THR A 6 47.66 14.19 -19.74
N LEU A 7 46.47 14.07 -20.33
CA LEU A 7 45.19 14.46 -19.71
C LEU A 7 44.60 13.22 -19.00
N PRO A 8 44.20 13.30 -17.72
CA PRO A 8 43.51 12.18 -17.09
C PRO A 8 42.05 12.15 -17.57
N ALA A 9 41.62 11.01 -18.10
CA ALA A 9 40.22 10.76 -18.41
C ALA A 9 39.45 10.49 -17.11
N LEU A 10 38.53 11.40 -16.77
CA LEU A 10 37.62 11.26 -15.62
C LEU A 10 36.51 10.27 -16.00
N GLY A 11 36.62 9.02 -15.53
CA GLY A 11 35.60 8.00 -15.73
C GLY A 11 34.36 8.29 -14.89
N LEU A 12 33.23 8.61 -15.53
CA LEU A 12 31.92 8.66 -14.90
C LEU A 12 31.49 7.23 -14.54
N VAL A 13 31.52 6.90 -13.25
CA VAL A 13 30.91 5.69 -12.70
C VAL A 13 29.41 5.95 -12.58
N PHE A 14 28.63 5.47 -13.56
CA PHE A 14 27.17 5.36 -13.41
C PHE A 14 26.88 4.21 -12.45
N CYS A 15 26.65 4.53 -11.18
CA CYS A 15 26.10 3.59 -10.22
C CYS A 15 24.64 3.35 -10.62
N SER A 16 24.40 2.25 -11.34
CA SER A 16 23.03 1.82 -11.66
C SER A 16 22.40 1.36 -10.34
N THR A 17 21.53 2.16 -9.75
CA THR A 17 20.70 1.71 -8.63
C THR A 17 19.80 0.61 -9.18
N ALA A 18 20.10 -0.64 -8.83
CA ALA A 18 19.19 -1.75 -9.06
C ALA A 18 17.89 -1.44 -8.32
N LEU A 19 16.82 -1.18 -9.07
CA LEU A 19 15.47 -1.11 -8.52
C LEU A 19 15.16 -2.51 -7.98
N ILE A 20 15.23 -2.70 -6.66
CA ILE A 20 14.83 -3.95 -6.03
C ILE A 20 13.31 -4.02 -6.16
N ALA A 21 12.82 -4.82 -7.09
CA ALA A 21 11.40 -5.10 -7.21
C ALA A 21 10.88 -5.63 -5.86
N GLN A 22 9.72 -5.15 -5.42
CA GLN A 22 9.06 -5.65 -4.22
C GLN A 22 8.88 -7.18 -4.34
N PRO A 23 9.02 -7.94 -3.26
CA PRO A 23 8.93 -9.41 -3.27
C PRO A 23 7.47 -9.88 -3.34
N TYR A 24 6.69 -9.29 -4.25
CA TYR A 24 5.25 -9.52 -4.38
C TYR A 24 4.98 -10.45 -5.57
N THR A 25 4.45 -11.65 -5.28
CA THR A 25 4.09 -12.64 -6.30
C THR A 25 2.59 -12.57 -6.58
N PRO A 26 2.14 -12.21 -7.80
CA PRO A 26 0.72 -12.14 -8.13
C PRO A 26 0.08 -13.54 -8.11
N GLN A 27 -1.13 -13.63 -7.55
CA GLN A 27 -1.94 -14.85 -7.46
C GLN A 27 -3.18 -14.83 -8.35
N GLY A 28 -3.59 -13.64 -8.79
CA GLY A 28 -4.77 -13.45 -9.64
C GLY A 28 -5.42 -12.08 -9.40
N GLU A 29 -6.61 -11.91 -9.94
CA GLU A 29 -7.46 -10.73 -9.78
C GLU A 29 -8.90 -11.18 -9.49
N VAL A 30 -9.59 -10.46 -8.61
CA VAL A 30 -11.00 -10.67 -8.27
C VAL A 30 -11.69 -9.31 -8.26
N ASP A 31 -12.68 -9.12 -9.13
CA ASP A 31 -13.49 -7.91 -9.21
C ASP A 31 -12.70 -6.59 -9.23
N GLY A 32 -11.58 -6.57 -9.98
CA GLY A 32 -10.71 -5.39 -10.10
C GLY A 32 -9.65 -5.25 -9.01
N TRP A 33 -9.60 -6.18 -8.05
CA TRP A 33 -8.57 -6.23 -7.02
C TRP A 33 -7.52 -7.30 -7.33
N GLY A 34 -6.26 -6.90 -7.40
CA GLY A 34 -5.15 -7.83 -7.55
C GLY A 34 -4.86 -8.54 -6.23
N ILE A 35 -4.61 -9.85 -6.25
CA ILE A 35 -4.23 -10.65 -5.09
C ILE A 35 -2.75 -11.02 -5.18
N PHE A 36 -2.00 -10.83 -4.10
CA PHE A 36 -0.55 -10.99 -4.05
C PHE A 36 -0.10 -11.75 -2.81
N VAL A 37 1.03 -12.45 -2.94
CA VAL A 37 1.81 -12.97 -1.81
C VAL A 37 3.01 -12.07 -1.59
N ASN A 38 3.18 -11.59 -0.37
CA ASN A 38 4.45 -11.00 0.05
C ASN A 38 5.39 -12.12 0.48
N GLU A 39 6.39 -12.42 -0.35
CA GLU A 39 7.33 -13.52 -0.12
C GLU A 39 8.26 -13.30 1.07
N ALA A 40 8.45 -12.04 1.50
CA ALA A 40 9.35 -11.71 2.59
C ALA A 40 8.78 -12.10 3.96
N ASN A 41 7.47 -11.97 4.16
CA ASN A 41 6.79 -12.26 5.42
C ASN A 41 5.75 -13.40 5.31
N LYS A 42 5.58 -13.98 4.11
CA LYS A 42 4.62 -15.07 3.83
C LYS A 42 3.18 -14.69 4.16
N SER A 43 2.78 -13.46 3.83
CA SER A 43 1.41 -12.97 3.96
C SER A 43 0.75 -12.70 2.62
N CYS A 44 -0.56 -12.96 2.49
CA CYS A 44 -1.35 -12.51 1.36
C CYS A 44 -1.96 -11.12 1.58
N PHE A 45 -2.07 -10.34 0.50
CA PHE A 45 -2.77 -9.07 0.48
C PHE A 45 -3.47 -8.85 -0.88
N MET A 46 -4.50 -8.01 -0.88
CA MET A 46 -5.16 -7.47 -2.06
C MET A 46 -4.75 -6.02 -2.29
N GLU A 47 -4.76 -5.59 -3.55
CA GLU A 47 -4.40 -4.24 -3.97
C GLU A 47 -5.39 -3.71 -5.00
N THR A 48 -5.72 -2.42 -4.90
CA THR A 48 -6.37 -1.64 -5.96
C THR A 48 -5.64 -0.32 -6.16
N THR A 49 -5.80 0.27 -7.33
CA THR A 49 -5.26 1.61 -7.65
C THR A 49 -6.40 2.51 -8.13
N THR A 50 -6.56 3.67 -7.50
CA THR A 50 -7.55 4.67 -7.92
C THR A 50 -7.10 5.39 -9.18
N THR A 51 -8.04 6.04 -9.88
CA THR A 51 -7.73 6.92 -11.03
C THR A 51 -6.73 8.03 -10.68
N GLY A 52 -6.71 8.48 -9.42
CA GLY A 52 -5.75 9.46 -8.91
C GLY A 52 -4.36 8.91 -8.63
N GLY A 53 -4.12 7.61 -8.84
CA GLY A 53 -2.84 6.95 -8.60
C GLY A 53 -2.58 6.60 -7.12
N LEU A 54 -3.60 6.68 -6.27
CA LEU A 54 -3.52 6.15 -4.91
C LEU A 54 -3.61 4.62 -4.97
N ILE A 55 -2.64 3.95 -4.38
CA ILE A 55 -2.63 2.50 -4.20
C ILE A 55 -3.17 2.20 -2.81
N MET A 56 -4.19 1.36 -2.74
CA MET A 56 -4.71 0.81 -1.49
C MET A 56 -4.38 -0.67 -1.40
N GLN A 57 -3.72 -1.06 -0.33
CA GLN A 57 -3.40 -2.45 0.00
C GLN A 57 -4.12 -2.87 1.28
N MET A 58 -4.59 -4.10 1.29
CA MET A 58 -5.34 -4.70 2.37
C MET A 58 -4.88 -6.13 2.55
N GLY A 59 -4.48 -6.56 3.74
CA GLY A 59 -3.99 -7.92 3.91
C GLY A 59 -4.33 -8.54 5.24
N THR A 60 -4.10 -9.85 5.32
CA THR A 60 -4.32 -10.61 6.55
C THR A 60 -3.20 -10.35 7.55
N GLY A 61 -3.54 -10.25 8.83
CA GLY A 61 -2.56 -10.17 9.92
C GLY A 61 -3.04 -11.01 11.09
N GLY A 62 -2.48 -12.20 11.25
CA GLY A 62 -2.88 -13.11 12.33
C GLY A 62 -4.34 -13.57 12.23
N GLU A 63 -5.03 -13.62 13.37
CA GLU A 63 -6.38 -14.18 13.49
C GLU A 63 -7.52 -13.20 13.11
N VAL A 64 -7.22 -11.93 12.80
CA VAL A 64 -8.24 -10.94 12.44
C VAL A 64 -8.56 -10.95 10.94
N GLU A 65 -9.80 -10.61 10.59
CA GLU A 65 -10.30 -10.53 9.20
C GLU A 65 -9.49 -9.55 8.33
N PHE A 66 -8.90 -8.54 8.97
CA PHE A 66 -8.04 -7.55 8.35
C PHE A 66 -6.86 -7.23 9.26
N GLY A 67 -5.63 -7.40 8.77
CA GLY A 67 -4.42 -7.16 9.54
C GLY A 67 -3.80 -5.79 9.35
N PHE A 68 -3.94 -5.20 8.15
CA PHE A 68 -3.39 -3.88 7.85
C PHE A 68 -4.08 -3.23 6.65
N LEU A 69 -4.26 -1.91 6.72
CA LEU A 69 -4.61 -1.01 5.61
C LEU A 69 -3.38 -0.22 5.25
N ALA A 70 -2.99 -0.19 3.98
CA ALA A 70 -1.94 0.71 3.55
C ALA A 70 -2.41 1.53 2.35
N LEU A 71 -2.12 2.83 2.40
CA LEU A 71 -2.50 3.80 1.38
C LEU A 71 -1.24 4.53 0.92
N TYR A 72 -0.94 4.43 -0.36
CA TYR A 72 0.27 4.99 -0.95
C TYR A 72 -0.07 5.90 -2.13
N THR A 73 0.53 7.09 -2.17
CA THR A 73 0.37 8.05 -3.27
C THR A 73 1.73 8.51 -3.76
N LYS A 74 1.80 9.02 -5.00
CA LYS A 74 2.98 9.74 -5.50
C LYS A 74 2.97 11.23 -5.13
N GLY A 75 1.84 11.73 -4.60
CA GLY A 75 1.73 13.08 -4.08
C GLY A 75 2.39 13.22 -2.71
N GLU A 76 2.62 14.45 -2.28
CA GLU A 76 3.09 14.71 -0.91
C GLU A 76 2.00 14.34 0.10
N THR A 77 2.42 13.79 1.24
CA THR A 77 1.56 13.44 2.37
C THR A 77 2.01 14.20 3.61
N ASP A 78 1.07 14.49 4.51
CA ASP A 78 1.37 15.17 5.78
C ASP A 78 2.15 14.28 6.75
N ILE A 79 2.08 12.97 6.56
CA ILE A 79 2.82 11.96 7.33
C ILE A 79 4.10 11.60 6.57
N ARG A 80 5.27 11.94 7.13
CA ARG A 80 6.57 11.60 6.53
C ARG A 80 7.03 10.20 6.91
N ASP A 81 8.03 9.70 6.19
CA ASP A 81 8.65 8.41 6.46
C ASP A 81 9.13 8.30 7.92
N GLY A 82 8.67 7.26 8.62
CA GLY A 82 8.97 7.01 10.04
C GLY A 82 8.22 7.89 11.04
N GLU A 83 7.38 8.83 10.58
CA GLU A 83 6.48 9.61 11.43
C GLU A 83 5.13 8.91 11.58
N THR A 84 4.41 9.21 12.65
CA THR A 84 3.00 8.81 12.79
C THR A 84 2.10 10.02 12.68
N GLY A 85 0.92 9.82 12.11
CA GLY A 85 -0.12 10.84 12.01
C GLY A 85 -1.50 10.24 12.18
N GLU A 86 -2.44 11.05 12.64
CA GLU A 86 -3.84 10.65 12.68
C GLU A 86 -4.47 10.85 11.30
N ILE A 87 -5.20 9.85 10.85
CA ILE A 87 -6.06 9.93 9.66
C ILE A 87 -7.50 9.61 10.06
N THR A 88 -8.43 10.17 9.29
CA THR A 88 -9.85 9.83 9.41
C THR A 88 -10.27 9.00 8.20
N LEU A 89 -10.87 7.85 8.45
CA LEU A 89 -11.47 6.99 7.44
C LEU A 89 -12.99 7.12 7.55
N GLN A 90 -13.66 7.42 6.44
CA GLN A 90 -15.11 7.49 6.36
C GLN A 90 -15.64 6.40 5.42
N LEU A 91 -16.58 5.61 5.93
CA LEU A 91 -17.22 4.47 5.28
C LEU A 91 -18.73 4.61 5.50
N GLY A 92 -19.44 5.09 4.47
CA GLY A 92 -20.83 5.52 4.61
C GLY A 92 -20.97 6.62 5.67
N ASP A 93 -21.81 6.37 6.69
CA ASP A 93 -22.02 7.28 7.83
C ASP A 93 -21.03 7.05 8.99
N GLN A 94 -20.19 6.02 8.92
CA GLN A 94 -19.22 5.70 9.96
C GLN A 94 -17.90 6.46 9.73
N ARG A 95 -17.29 6.90 10.84
CA ARG A 95 -15.95 7.49 10.84
C ARG A 95 -15.04 6.76 11.82
N PHE A 96 -13.82 6.51 11.39
CA PHE A 96 -12.79 5.84 12.17
C PHE A 96 -11.54 6.73 12.21
N SER A 97 -11.09 7.07 13.42
CA SER A 97 -9.75 7.61 13.62
C SER A 97 -8.75 6.47 13.62
N ALA A 98 -7.66 6.63 12.88
CA ALA A 98 -6.55 5.69 12.85
C ALA A 98 -5.22 6.42 12.95
N ILE A 99 -4.24 5.81 13.63
CA ILE A 99 -2.86 6.25 13.57
C ILE A 99 -2.19 5.52 12.43
N ALA A 100 -1.77 6.28 11.41
CA ALA A 100 -1.00 5.78 10.29
C ALA A 100 0.48 6.06 10.52
N GLU A 101 1.32 5.06 10.25
CA GLU A 101 2.78 5.22 10.20
C GLU A 101 3.21 5.48 8.76
N GLY A 102 3.94 6.57 8.55
CA GLY A 102 4.42 7.01 7.26
C GLY A 102 5.54 6.12 6.73
N VAL A 103 5.42 5.73 5.46
CA VAL A 103 6.38 4.90 4.75
C VAL A 103 6.62 5.48 3.36
N ALA A 104 7.89 5.72 3.04
CA ALA A 104 8.34 6.06 1.69
C ALA A 104 8.95 4.85 0.99
N ARG A 105 8.46 4.51 -0.21
CA ARG A 105 8.98 3.40 -1.03
C ARG A 105 8.77 3.66 -2.51
N ASP A 106 9.79 3.42 -3.34
CA ASP A 106 9.70 3.42 -4.82
C ASP A 106 9.01 4.66 -5.43
N GLY A 107 9.22 5.84 -4.85
CA GLY A 107 8.60 7.10 -5.29
C GLY A 107 7.15 7.29 -4.84
N TYR A 108 6.64 6.41 -3.99
CA TYR A 108 5.41 6.56 -3.24
C TYR A 108 5.70 6.98 -1.79
N SER A 109 4.87 7.86 -1.26
CA SER A 109 4.73 8.13 0.16
C SER A 109 3.33 7.74 0.60
N GLY A 110 3.21 7.16 1.79
CA GLY A 110 1.95 6.65 2.25
C GLY A 110 1.95 6.38 3.74
N GLY A 111 0.80 5.96 4.24
CA GLY A 111 0.65 5.51 5.61
C GLY A 111 0.13 4.09 5.63
N PHE A 112 0.60 3.28 6.57
CA PHE A 112 -0.09 2.03 6.92
C PHE A 112 -0.72 2.14 8.31
N VAL A 113 -1.90 1.57 8.44
CA VAL A 113 -2.67 1.41 9.66
C VAL A 113 -2.72 -0.07 9.97
N ILE A 114 -2.32 -0.46 11.17
CA ILE A 114 -2.59 -1.81 11.67
C ILE A 114 -4.07 -1.87 12.05
N GLY A 115 -4.84 -2.62 11.26
CA GLY A 115 -6.26 -2.79 11.51
C GLY A 115 -6.47 -3.86 12.57
N ASN A 116 -7.08 -3.51 13.69
CA ASN A 116 -7.56 -4.46 14.69
C ASN A 116 -9.03 -4.19 15.10
N ASN A 117 -9.75 -3.44 14.27
CA ASN A 117 -11.14 -3.07 14.48
C ASN A 117 -12.06 -3.90 13.55
N PRO A 118 -12.83 -4.87 14.10
CA PRO A 118 -13.75 -5.70 13.30
C PRO A 118 -14.81 -4.90 12.54
N LEU A 119 -15.26 -3.76 13.10
CA LEU A 119 -16.25 -2.92 12.42
C LEU A 119 -15.66 -2.24 11.18
N LEU A 120 -14.41 -1.80 11.26
CA LEU A 120 -13.70 -1.25 10.09
C LEU A 120 -13.55 -2.31 9.00
N ALA A 121 -13.17 -3.54 9.36
CA ALA A 121 -13.06 -4.65 8.40
C ALA A 121 -14.41 -4.96 7.74
N TYR A 122 -15.49 -5.02 8.53
CA TYR A 122 -16.85 -5.20 8.01
C TYR A 122 -17.25 -4.08 7.05
N ASP A 123 -17.04 -2.82 7.42
CA ASP A 123 -17.42 -1.68 6.58
C ASP A 123 -16.58 -1.60 5.31
N LEU A 124 -15.29 -1.94 5.35
CA LEU A 124 -14.44 -2.05 4.16
C LEU A 124 -14.94 -3.11 3.16
N ALA A 125 -15.58 -4.18 3.65
CA ALA A 125 -16.18 -5.21 2.82
C ALA A 125 -17.56 -4.82 2.28
N LYS A 126 -18.31 -3.95 2.97
CA LYS A 126 -19.74 -3.72 2.71
C LYS A 126 -20.09 -2.37 2.11
N GLN A 127 -19.24 -1.36 2.30
CA GLN A 127 -19.48 -0.02 1.79
C GLN A 127 -18.95 0.12 0.35
N PRO A 128 -19.56 0.97 -0.48
CA PRO A 128 -19.15 1.14 -1.88
C PRO A 128 -17.87 1.96 -2.04
N GLU A 129 -17.50 2.77 -1.06
CA GLU A 129 -16.32 3.62 -1.13
C GLU A 129 -15.72 3.89 0.26
N LEU A 130 -14.41 4.11 0.28
CA LEU A 130 -13.67 4.66 1.41
C LEU A 130 -13.27 6.10 1.09
N ILE A 131 -13.57 7.03 1.98
CA ILE A 131 -13.06 8.41 1.93
C ILE A 131 -12.02 8.59 3.02
N VAL A 132 -10.81 9.00 2.64
CA VAL A 132 -9.69 9.25 3.54
C VAL A 132 -9.55 10.76 3.75
N ASN A 133 -9.46 11.16 5.01
CA ASN A 133 -9.38 12.55 5.48
C ASN A 133 -10.45 13.45 4.85
N PRO A 134 -11.76 13.13 5.01
CA PRO A 134 -12.86 13.84 4.33
C PRO A 134 -12.90 15.36 4.62
N ASP A 135 -12.38 15.78 5.77
CA ASP A 135 -12.36 17.18 6.22
C ASP A 135 -10.99 17.86 6.01
N GLY A 136 -10.01 17.15 5.42
CA GLY A 136 -8.65 17.63 5.20
C GLY A 136 -8.41 18.23 3.82
N GLU A 137 -7.21 18.73 3.58
CA GLU A 137 -6.81 19.26 2.27
C GLU A 137 -6.56 18.14 1.24
N ASN A 138 -6.06 16.99 1.71
CA ASN A 138 -5.75 15.81 0.90
C ASN A 138 -6.84 14.75 1.07
N VAL A 139 -7.96 14.92 0.36
CA VAL A 139 -9.07 13.95 0.34
C VAL A 139 -8.82 12.88 -0.72
N PHE A 140 -8.91 11.62 -0.32
CA PHE A 140 -8.86 10.50 -1.26
C PHE A 140 -10.13 9.67 -1.21
N THR A 141 -10.65 9.29 -2.37
CA THR A 141 -11.77 8.36 -2.48
C THR A 141 -11.31 7.09 -3.18
N VAL A 142 -11.62 5.94 -2.59
CA VAL A 142 -11.34 4.61 -3.12
C VAL A 142 -12.65 3.89 -3.36
N ASP A 143 -12.85 3.37 -4.57
CA ASP A 143 -13.97 2.48 -4.90
C ASP A 143 -13.71 1.11 -4.24
N LEU A 144 -14.68 0.66 -3.44
CA LEU A 144 -14.64 -0.61 -2.72
C LEU A 144 -15.51 -1.68 -3.38
N THR A 145 -16.04 -1.43 -4.58
CA THR A 145 -16.75 -2.46 -5.35
C THR A 145 -15.87 -3.72 -5.47
N GLY A 146 -16.45 -4.88 -5.15
CA GLY A 146 -15.75 -6.17 -5.17
C GLY A 146 -14.78 -6.42 -4.00
N SER A 147 -14.70 -5.52 -3.02
CA SER A 147 -13.76 -5.67 -1.90
C SER A 147 -14.06 -6.91 -1.05
N GLU A 148 -15.33 -7.25 -0.82
CA GLU A 148 -15.72 -8.44 -0.06
C GLU A 148 -15.22 -9.73 -0.70
N GLU A 149 -15.49 -9.91 -1.99
CA GLU A 149 -15.05 -11.09 -2.75
C GLU A 149 -13.52 -11.19 -2.77
N ALA A 150 -12.84 -10.05 -2.94
CA ALA A 150 -11.38 -10.00 -2.91
C ALA A 150 -10.78 -10.24 -1.52
N MET A 151 -11.44 -9.80 -0.44
CA MET A 151 -11.04 -10.13 0.93
C MET A 151 -11.16 -11.65 1.19
N GLN A 152 -12.25 -12.27 0.72
CA GLN A 152 -12.41 -13.72 0.78
C GLN A 152 -11.32 -14.46 -0.03
N ALA A 153 -11.02 -13.99 -1.24
CA ALA A 153 -9.95 -14.55 -2.06
C ALA A 153 -8.57 -14.42 -1.40
N THR A 154 -8.31 -13.29 -0.75
CA THR A 154 -7.08 -13.04 0.03
C THR A 154 -6.98 -14.01 1.21
N ARG A 155 -8.09 -14.31 1.90
CA ARG A 155 -8.12 -15.31 2.97
C ARG A 155 -7.82 -16.71 2.43
N VAL A 156 -8.41 -17.09 1.30
CA VAL A 156 -8.12 -18.37 0.63
C VAL A 156 -6.65 -18.46 0.21
N CYS A 157 -6.05 -17.35 -0.25
CA CYS A 157 -4.62 -17.25 -0.51
C CYS A 157 -3.81 -17.56 0.77
N GLN A 158 -4.13 -16.91 1.90
CA GLN A 158 -3.40 -17.11 3.15
C GLN A 158 -3.51 -18.55 3.65
N LEU A 159 -4.71 -19.16 3.59
CA LEU A 159 -4.90 -20.56 4.00
C LEU A 159 -4.03 -21.54 3.20
N LYS A 160 -3.79 -21.28 1.91
CA LYS A 160 -2.88 -22.11 1.09
C LYS A 160 -1.42 -22.00 1.52
N ILE A 161 -1.04 -20.87 2.12
CA ILE A 161 0.31 -20.66 2.67
C ILE A 161 0.45 -21.37 4.02
N ASP A 162 -0.59 -21.28 4.86
CA ASP A 162 -0.55 -21.78 6.24
C ASP A 162 -0.57 -23.33 6.34
N GLY A 163 -1.18 -24.02 5.36
CA GLY A 163 -1.18 -25.49 5.24
C GLY A 163 -2.52 -26.14 5.55
#